data_AF-A0A8S1J961-F1
#
_entry.id   AF-A0A8S1J961-F1
#
_cell.length_a   1.000
_cell.length_b   1.000
_cell.length_c   1.000
_cell.angle_alpha   90.00
_cell.angle_beta   90.00
_cell.angle_gamma   90.00
#
_symmetry.space_group_name_H-M   'P 1'
#
loop_
_entity.id
_entity.type
_entity.pdbx_description
1 polymer ?
#
loop_
_entity_poly.entity_id
_entity_poly.type
_entity_poly.pdbx_seq_one_letter_code
_entity_poly.pdbx_strand_id
1 'polypeptide(L)'
;MVTIPPVGWINAGHRHGTKVLGTFCVEWSEGSQQCAEFLDGGKVQAALVKQLTSIAAHFGFDGWLLNFEVELDRKKHIPQLIAFVKELTRQMQEMCPLSLVIWYDAVTTYGRLRWQNAVTAKNQPFFDACNGILLNYSWRRGSLRTQASRRASRLQDEYVGVDVWGRSTRAYGEGYACVAGVAHAKASGRSCGLFAPAWVYEVGETRAWEKRNGAFWASVMSAWGCHAVVTSLPFYSSFNLGGGAAMHISGSVVSPHPWYNVSCQNIQPSSLRVLVGRDGASRWDNGLTQRHTCQFAYNGGSCLVLGGNLCGGQMAWCPLFDADIPVAAGKAV
;
A
#
# COMPACT_ATOMS: atom_id res chain seq x y z
N MET A 1 -9.90 14.90 10.81
CA MET A 1 -11.15 14.23 10.38
C MET A 1 -11.05 13.59 9.00
N VAL A 2 -11.19 14.27 7.87
CA VAL A 2 -11.24 13.61 6.54
C VAL A 2 -10.01 13.96 5.71
N THR A 3 -9.30 12.94 5.21
CA THR A 3 -8.20 13.08 4.25
C THR A 3 -8.54 12.34 2.96
N ILE A 4 -8.61 13.08 1.87
CA ILE A 4 -8.87 12.56 0.52
C ILE A 4 -7.52 12.24 -0.14
N PRO A 5 -7.32 11.04 -0.73
CA PRO A 5 -6.09 10.72 -1.43
C PRO A 5 -5.88 11.65 -2.63
N PRO A 6 -4.65 12.13 -2.90
CA PRO A 6 -4.41 12.94 -4.08
C PRO A 6 -4.69 12.15 -5.36
N VAL A 7 -5.34 12.77 -6.34
CA VAL A 7 -5.76 12.13 -7.61
C VAL A 7 -4.62 11.42 -8.35
N GLY A 8 -3.39 11.95 -8.27
CA GLY A 8 -2.22 11.31 -8.85
C GLY A 8 -1.98 9.92 -8.28
N TRP A 9 -2.07 9.77 -6.96
CA TRP A 9 -1.88 8.49 -6.28
C TRP A 9 -3.05 7.54 -6.50
N ILE A 10 -4.29 8.05 -6.61
CA ILE A 10 -5.45 7.26 -7.02
C ILE A 10 -5.20 6.64 -8.40
N ASN A 11 -4.88 7.48 -9.39
CA ASN A 11 -4.60 7.05 -10.76
C ASN A 11 -3.44 6.05 -10.84
N ALA A 12 -2.35 6.31 -10.11
CA ALA A 12 -1.20 5.42 -10.08
C ALA A 12 -1.54 4.07 -9.41
N GLY A 13 -2.21 4.09 -8.26
CA GLY A 13 -2.64 2.87 -7.56
C GLY A 13 -3.56 2.02 -8.43
N HIS A 14 -4.61 2.62 -8.99
CA HIS A 14 -5.59 1.94 -9.85
C HIS A 14 -4.96 1.35 -11.10
N ARG A 15 -4.03 2.07 -11.75
CA ARG A 15 -3.30 1.53 -12.89
C ARG A 15 -2.55 0.25 -12.54
N HIS A 16 -2.01 0.15 -11.32
CA HIS A 16 -1.30 -1.02 -10.81
C HIS A 16 -2.24 -2.03 -10.09
N GLY A 17 -3.56 -1.92 -10.27
CA GLY A 17 -4.54 -2.82 -9.65
C GLY A 17 -4.63 -2.71 -8.13
N THR A 18 -4.13 -1.61 -7.55
CA THR A 18 -4.06 -1.39 -6.11
C THR A 18 -5.15 -0.41 -5.65
N LYS A 19 -5.90 -0.80 -4.62
CA LYS A 19 -6.90 0.06 -3.98
C LYS A 19 -6.24 1.20 -3.22
N VAL A 20 -6.84 2.38 -3.27
CA VAL A 20 -6.39 3.59 -2.58
C VAL A 20 -7.49 4.05 -1.64
N LEU A 21 -7.19 4.18 -0.35
CA LEU A 21 -8.15 4.56 0.67
C LEU A 21 -7.90 5.98 1.15
N GLY A 22 -8.97 6.73 1.41
CA GLY A 22 -8.90 7.92 2.25
C GLY A 22 -8.73 7.54 3.72
N THR A 23 -8.48 8.54 4.55
CA THR A 23 -8.42 8.34 6.01
C THR A 23 -9.48 9.18 6.69
N PHE A 24 -10.24 8.56 7.59
CA PHE A 24 -11.07 9.26 8.56
C PHE A 24 -10.39 9.18 9.93
N CYS A 25 -9.66 10.23 10.30
CA CYS A 25 -8.85 10.30 11.51
C CYS A 25 -9.45 11.26 12.54
N VAL A 26 -9.57 10.80 13.77
CA VAL A 26 -10.07 11.55 14.92
C VAL A 26 -9.08 11.39 16.06
N GLU A 27 -8.50 12.50 16.52
CA GLU A 27 -7.42 12.52 17.50
C GLU A 27 -7.62 13.70 18.47
N TRP A 28 -7.02 13.59 19.65
CA TRP A 28 -6.97 14.66 20.66
C TRP A 28 -8.34 15.10 21.19
N SER A 29 -8.36 16.18 21.98
CA SER A 29 -9.58 16.71 22.60
C SER A 29 -10.60 17.20 21.57
N GLU A 30 -10.13 17.80 20.47
CA GLU A 30 -10.98 18.25 19.36
C GLU A 30 -11.72 17.06 18.72
N GLY A 31 -11.01 15.94 18.51
CA GLY A 31 -11.62 14.74 17.95
C GLY A 31 -12.71 14.14 18.85
N SER A 32 -12.54 14.19 20.17
CA SER A 32 -13.57 13.74 21.12
C SER A 32 -14.84 14.60 21.03
N GLN A 33 -14.70 15.92 20.82
CA GLN A 33 -15.83 16.83 20.64
C GLN A 33 -16.56 16.53 19.32
N GLN A 34 -15.81 16.40 18.23
CA GLN A 34 -16.33 16.02 16.91
C GLN A 34 -17.09 14.68 16.98
N CYS A 35 -16.57 13.68 17.70
CA CYS A 35 -17.28 12.42 17.92
C CYS A 35 -18.61 12.63 18.64
N ALA A 36 -18.67 13.46 19.68
CA ALA A 36 -19.92 13.72 20.39
C ALA A 36 -20.99 14.29 19.44
N GLU A 37 -20.62 15.20 18.54
CA GLU A 37 -21.56 15.84 17.60
C GLU A 37 -22.28 14.84 16.69
N PHE A 38 -21.57 13.88 16.09
CA PHE A 38 -22.19 12.92 15.18
C PHE A 38 -22.61 11.61 15.83
N LEU A 39 -22.11 11.27 17.02
CA LEU A 39 -22.53 10.06 17.75
C LEU A 39 -23.75 10.30 18.65
N ASP A 40 -24.05 11.54 19.03
CA ASP A 40 -25.22 11.87 19.85
C ASP A 40 -26.53 11.98 19.06
N GLY A 41 -26.44 12.12 17.73
CA GLY A 41 -27.60 12.34 16.86
C GLY A 41 -27.59 11.47 15.60
N GLY A 42 -28.56 10.55 15.48
CA GLY A 42 -28.65 9.63 14.33
C GLY A 42 -28.76 10.31 12.96
N LYS A 43 -29.36 11.50 12.87
CA LYS A 43 -29.42 12.27 11.61
C LYS A 43 -28.05 12.77 11.14
N VAL A 44 -27.22 13.26 12.07
CA VAL A 44 -25.88 13.76 11.76
C VAL A 44 -24.98 12.60 11.37
N GLN A 45 -25.05 11.47 12.09
CA GLN A 45 -24.36 10.24 11.73
C GLN A 45 -24.70 9.79 10.31
N ALA A 46 -26.00 9.70 9.97
CA ALA A 46 -26.44 9.28 8.64
C ALA A 46 -25.98 10.22 7.53
N ALA A 47 -26.03 11.54 7.78
CA ALA A 47 -25.52 12.54 6.85
C ALA A 47 -24.00 12.41 6.63
N LEU A 48 -23.24 12.18 7.70
CA LEU A 48 -21.80 11.95 7.62
C LEU A 48 -21.46 10.70 6.82
N VAL A 49 -22.12 9.57 7.07
CA VAL A 49 -21.91 8.34 6.29
C VAL A 49 -22.19 8.57 4.80
N LYS A 50 -23.32 9.23 4.49
CA LYS A 50 -23.67 9.57 3.10
C LYS A 50 -22.61 10.47 2.47
N GLN A 51 -22.09 11.44 3.20
CA GLN A 51 -21.07 12.37 2.70
C GLN A 51 -19.74 11.67 2.44
N LEU A 52 -19.27 10.81 3.36
CA LEU A 52 -18.04 10.03 3.17
C LEU A 52 -18.14 9.10 1.95
N THR A 53 -19.29 8.44 1.78
CA THR A 53 -19.55 7.60 0.61
C THR A 53 -19.57 8.44 -0.69
N SER A 54 -20.20 9.61 -0.66
CA SER A 54 -20.27 10.51 -1.81
C SER A 54 -18.90 11.08 -2.19
N ILE A 55 -18.05 11.38 -1.21
CA ILE A 55 -16.67 11.84 -1.44
C ILE A 55 -15.85 10.74 -2.12
N ALA A 56 -15.92 9.50 -1.62
CA ALA A 56 -15.22 8.36 -2.23
C ALA A 56 -15.67 8.14 -3.68
N ALA A 57 -16.99 8.19 -3.93
CA ALA A 57 -17.55 8.07 -5.27
C ALA A 57 -17.14 9.23 -6.20
N HIS A 58 -17.12 10.47 -5.71
CA HIS A 58 -16.79 11.65 -6.52
C HIS A 58 -15.32 11.67 -6.96
N PHE A 59 -14.40 11.37 -6.04
CA PHE A 59 -12.96 11.35 -6.35
C PHE A 59 -12.48 10.00 -6.87
N GLY A 60 -13.31 8.97 -6.81
CA GLY A 60 -13.01 7.64 -7.35
C GLY A 60 -11.97 6.87 -6.55
N PHE A 61 -12.01 6.89 -5.22
CA PHE A 61 -11.13 6.06 -4.37
C PHE A 61 -11.93 4.99 -3.60
N ASP A 62 -11.24 3.98 -3.09
CA ASP A 62 -11.82 2.66 -2.80
C ASP A 62 -12.33 2.46 -1.36
N GLY A 63 -12.39 3.52 -0.57
CA GLY A 63 -12.91 3.48 0.80
C GLY A 63 -12.02 4.16 1.82
N TRP A 64 -12.04 3.66 3.06
CA TRP A 64 -11.61 4.42 4.24
C TRP A 64 -10.82 3.61 5.26
N LEU A 65 -9.68 4.13 5.68
CA LEU A 65 -9.05 3.76 6.95
C LEU A 65 -9.64 4.63 8.07
N LEU A 66 -10.22 4.00 9.07
CA LEU A 66 -10.82 4.67 10.23
C LEU A 66 -9.83 4.62 11.41
N ASN A 67 -9.34 5.79 11.82
CA ASN A 67 -8.43 5.92 12.96
C ASN A 67 -9.06 6.80 14.06
N PHE A 68 -9.49 6.18 15.15
CA PHE A 68 -10.14 6.87 16.27
C PHE A 68 -9.24 6.80 17.51
N GLU A 69 -8.31 7.73 17.62
CA GLU A 69 -7.38 7.86 18.75
C GLU A 69 -7.95 8.79 19.83
N VAL A 70 -9.14 8.46 20.32
CA VAL A 70 -9.87 9.25 21.32
C VAL A 70 -10.51 8.37 22.38
N GLU A 71 -10.75 8.94 23.57
CA GLU A 71 -11.62 8.32 24.57
C GLU A 71 -13.08 8.72 24.33
N LEU A 72 -14.00 7.78 24.53
CA LEU A 72 -15.42 7.93 24.27
C LEU A 72 -16.25 7.37 25.40
N ASP A 73 -17.48 7.86 25.58
CA ASP A 73 -18.39 7.27 26.55
C ASP A 73 -18.76 5.84 26.15
N ARG A 74 -18.53 4.90 27.07
CA ARG A 74 -18.73 3.47 26.85
C ARG A 74 -20.19 3.12 26.52
N LYS A 75 -21.15 3.74 27.19
CA LYS A 75 -22.57 3.36 27.08
C LYS A 75 -23.25 4.13 25.95
N LYS A 76 -22.86 5.38 25.74
CA LYS A 76 -23.48 6.32 24.81
C LYS A 76 -22.83 6.26 23.43
N HIS A 77 -21.51 6.45 23.35
CA HIS A 77 -20.83 6.66 22.07
C HIS A 77 -20.36 5.36 21.41
N ILE A 78 -19.87 4.36 22.15
CA ILE A 78 -19.35 3.12 21.56
C ILE A 78 -20.38 2.35 20.71
N PRO A 79 -21.64 2.14 21.16
CA PRO A 79 -22.63 1.47 20.31
C PRO A 79 -22.91 2.24 19.01
N GLN A 80 -22.94 3.57 19.09
CA GLN A 80 -23.17 4.45 17.94
C GLN A 80 -21.99 4.43 16.98
N LEU A 81 -20.76 4.35 17.48
CA LEU A 81 -19.57 4.24 16.66
C LEU A 81 -19.54 2.90 15.90
N ILE A 82 -19.90 1.79 16.55
CA ILE A 82 -20.02 0.50 15.87
C ILE A 82 -21.10 0.56 14.78
N ALA A 83 -22.25 1.20 15.07
CA ALA A 83 -23.31 1.39 14.08
C ALA A 83 -22.83 2.25 12.88
N PHE A 84 -22.11 3.34 13.15
CA PHE A 84 -21.49 4.18 12.12
C PHE A 84 -20.53 3.38 11.22
N VAL A 85 -19.61 2.60 11.80
CA VAL A 85 -18.66 1.77 11.04
C VAL A 85 -19.40 0.76 10.16
N LYS A 86 -20.43 0.11 10.72
CA LYS A 86 -21.24 -0.88 10.00
C LYS A 86 -21.98 -0.24 8.82
N GLU A 87 -22.59 0.92 9.04
CA GLU A 87 -23.37 1.62 8.04
C GLU A 87 -22.50 2.23 6.94
N LEU A 88 -21.32 2.76 7.29
CA LEU A 88 -20.33 3.21 6.31
C LEU A 88 -19.83 2.05 5.45
N THR A 89 -19.51 0.91 6.06
CA THR A 89 -19.10 -0.28 5.33
C THR A 89 -20.19 -0.72 4.34
N ARG A 90 -21.44 -0.78 4.79
CA ARG A 90 -22.59 -1.13 3.94
C ARG A 90 -22.74 -0.19 2.75
N GLN A 91 -22.77 1.13 2.97
CA GLN A 91 -22.95 2.10 1.89
C GLN A 91 -21.78 2.11 0.90
N MET A 92 -20.55 1.97 1.39
CA MET A 92 -19.37 1.82 0.54
C MET A 92 -19.48 0.58 -0.35
N GLN A 93 -19.90 -0.56 0.19
CA GLN A 93 -20.05 -1.81 -0.56
C GLN A 93 -21.22 -1.79 -1.55
N GLU A 94 -22.30 -1.09 -1.25
CA GLU A 94 -23.40 -0.86 -2.20
C GLU A 94 -22.97 0.01 -3.38
N MET A 95 -22.10 1.00 -3.14
CA MET A 95 -21.53 1.83 -4.18
C MET A 95 -20.48 1.07 -5.02
N CYS A 96 -19.61 0.31 -4.35
CA CYS A 96 -18.58 -0.51 -4.99
C CYS A 96 -18.38 -1.80 -4.16
N PRO A 97 -18.78 -2.99 -4.66
CA PRO A 97 -18.66 -4.25 -3.90
C PRO A 97 -17.23 -4.60 -3.46
N LEU A 98 -16.22 -4.04 -4.13
CA LEU A 98 -14.80 -4.24 -3.83
C LEU A 98 -14.21 -3.16 -2.91
N SER A 99 -15.00 -2.19 -2.45
CA SER A 99 -14.52 -1.16 -1.52
C SER A 99 -14.07 -1.75 -0.17
N LEU A 100 -13.23 -1.01 0.53
CA LEU A 100 -12.69 -1.41 1.83
C LEU A 100 -12.89 -0.31 2.89
N VAL A 101 -13.48 -0.70 4.01
CA VAL A 101 -13.41 0.03 5.27
C VAL A 101 -12.54 -0.75 6.24
N ILE A 102 -11.47 -0.12 6.70
CA ILE A 102 -10.47 -0.73 7.59
C ILE A 102 -10.47 0.01 8.93
N TRP A 103 -10.59 -0.73 10.02
CA TRP A 103 -10.52 -0.18 11.38
C TRP A 103 -9.08 -0.18 11.90
N TYR A 104 -8.61 0.89 12.54
CA TYR A 104 -7.35 0.88 13.27
C TYR A 104 -7.56 0.50 14.74
N ASP A 105 -6.70 -0.36 15.28
CA ASP A 105 -6.74 -0.87 16.66
C ASP A 105 -6.43 0.21 17.71
N ALA A 106 -7.34 1.14 17.96
CA ALA A 106 -7.17 2.27 18.89
C ALA A 106 -8.17 2.27 20.07
N VAL A 107 -9.31 2.97 19.95
CA VAL A 107 -10.35 2.99 20.98
C VAL A 107 -11.01 1.61 21.15
N THR A 108 -11.23 1.21 22.39
CA THR A 108 -11.82 -0.09 22.74
C THR A 108 -13.33 -0.01 22.97
N THR A 109 -13.99 -1.16 23.06
CA THR A 109 -15.40 -1.28 23.48
C THR A 109 -15.69 -0.76 24.89
N TYR A 110 -14.65 -0.43 25.66
CA TYR A 110 -14.76 0.24 26.96
C TYR A 110 -14.71 1.76 26.85
N GLY A 111 -14.57 2.32 25.64
CA GLY A 111 -14.42 3.76 25.44
C GLY A 111 -13.01 4.29 25.71
N ARG A 112 -12.03 3.40 25.95
CA ARG A 112 -10.66 3.78 26.31
C ARG A 112 -9.75 3.65 25.11
N LEU A 113 -8.91 4.67 24.88
CA LEU A 113 -7.83 4.64 23.88
C LEU A 113 -6.76 3.67 24.37
N ARG A 114 -6.77 2.45 23.82
CA ARG A 114 -5.83 1.40 24.25
C ARG A 114 -5.67 0.36 23.14
N TRP A 115 -4.59 0.49 22.39
CA TRP A 115 -4.20 -0.48 21.37
C TRP A 115 -4.01 -1.89 21.97
N GLN A 116 -4.60 -2.89 21.33
CA GLN A 116 -4.53 -4.29 21.79
C GLN A 116 -3.38 -5.07 21.13
N ASN A 117 -2.86 -4.58 20.00
CA ASN A 117 -1.88 -5.21 19.12
C ASN A 117 -2.34 -6.57 18.56
N ALA A 118 -3.65 -6.81 18.60
CA ALA A 118 -4.29 -8.08 18.31
C ALA A 118 -5.81 -7.92 18.21
N VAL A 119 -6.48 -8.85 17.54
CA VAL A 119 -7.94 -8.96 17.65
C VAL A 119 -8.30 -9.58 19.00
N THR A 120 -9.04 -8.85 19.81
CA THR A 120 -9.51 -9.26 21.14
C THR A 120 -10.99 -8.93 21.30
N ALA A 121 -11.62 -9.38 22.39
CA ALA A 121 -13.00 -8.98 22.70
C ALA A 121 -13.20 -7.46 22.81
N LYS A 122 -12.11 -6.68 22.97
CA LYS A 122 -12.16 -5.23 23.12
C LYS A 122 -12.21 -4.44 21.81
N ASN A 123 -11.89 -5.07 20.67
CA ASN A 123 -11.95 -4.43 19.35
C ASN A 123 -12.69 -5.29 18.31
N GLN A 124 -13.01 -6.55 18.64
CA GLN A 124 -13.79 -7.46 17.77
C GLN A 124 -15.07 -6.82 17.22
N PRO A 125 -15.91 -6.10 17.99
CA PRO A 125 -17.13 -5.53 17.43
C PRO A 125 -16.90 -4.49 16.32
N PHE A 126 -15.78 -3.76 16.34
CA PHE A 126 -15.42 -2.85 15.24
C PHE A 126 -14.95 -3.62 14.01
N PHE A 127 -14.11 -4.65 14.20
CA PHE A 127 -13.65 -5.52 13.12
C PHE A 127 -14.82 -6.27 12.46
N ASP A 128 -15.80 -6.69 13.24
CA ASP A 128 -17.03 -7.35 12.77
C ASP A 128 -17.91 -6.44 11.93
N ALA A 129 -17.78 -5.13 12.11
CA ALA A 129 -18.55 -4.11 11.41
C ALA A 129 -17.91 -3.65 10.09
N CYS A 130 -16.69 -4.10 9.75
CA CYS A 130 -15.96 -3.63 8.57
C CYS A 130 -15.12 -4.72 7.87
N ASN A 131 -14.43 -4.36 6.78
CA ASN A 131 -13.69 -5.30 5.92
C ASN A 131 -12.38 -5.79 6.52
N GLY A 132 -11.75 -5.03 7.41
CA GLY A 132 -10.45 -5.39 7.95
C GLY A 132 -10.07 -4.60 9.20
N ILE A 133 -9.04 -5.06 9.89
CA ILE A 133 -8.45 -4.36 11.03
C ILE A 133 -6.93 -4.22 10.89
N LEU A 134 -6.43 -3.00 10.97
CA LEU A 134 -5.01 -2.69 11.10
C LEU A 134 -4.63 -2.71 12.59
N LEU A 135 -3.86 -3.72 12.96
CA LEU A 135 -3.37 -3.92 14.32
C LEU A 135 -2.20 -2.96 14.60
N ASN A 136 -2.13 -2.46 15.84
CA ASN A 136 -1.03 -1.60 16.26
C ASN A 136 0.33 -2.31 16.25
N TYR A 137 1.41 -1.54 16.21
CA TYR A 137 2.78 -1.99 15.94
C TYR A 137 3.52 -2.63 17.14
N SER A 138 3.02 -2.45 18.38
CA SER A 138 3.73 -2.83 19.62
C SER A 138 3.61 -4.31 20.04
N TRP A 139 3.44 -5.22 19.09
CA TRP A 139 3.36 -6.66 19.34
C TRP A 139 4.74 -7.31 19.58
N ARG A 140 4.74 -8.60 19.98
CA ARG A 140 5.95 -9.41 20.21
C ARG A 140 5.96 -10.63 19.28
N ARG A 141 7.13 -11.14 18.89
CA ARG A 141 7.25 -12.27 17.94
C ARG A 141 6.37 -13.48 18.31
N GLY A 142 6.30 -13.82 19.60
CA GLY A 142 5.48 -14.93 20.08
C GLY A 142 3.97 -14.65 20.12
N SER A 143 3.55 -13.39 20.25
CA SER A 143 2.12 -13.06 20.45
C SER A 143 1.27 -13.36 19.22
N LEU A 144 1.80 -13.15 18.01
CA LEU A 144 1.07 -13.41 16.77
C LEU A 144 0.75 -14.90 16.57
N ARG A 145 1.62 -15.79 17.08
CA ARG A 145 1.43 -17.25 16.98
C ARG A 145 0.53 -17.81 18.07
N THR A 146 0.62 -17.25 19.28
CA THR A 146 -0.17 -17.75 20.44
C THR A 146 -1.57 -17.17 20.49
N GLN A 147 -1.81 -16.03 19.86
CA GLN A 147 -3.14 -15.47 19.70
C GLN A 147 -3.85 -16.17 18.54
N ALA A 148 -4.62 -17.20 18.86
CA ALA A 148 -5.60 -17.72 17.93
C ALA A 148 -6.51 -16.56 17.48
N SER A 149 -6.64 -16.37 16.17
CA SER A 149 -7.64 -15.41 15.69
C SER A 149 -8.99 -15.85 16.21
N ARG A 150 -9.73 -14.88 16.75
CA ARG A 150 -11.10 -15.09 17.18
C ARG A 150 -12.05 -15.33 16.00
N ARG A 151 -11.59 -15.08 14.77
CA ARG A 151 -12.26 -15.38 13.50
C ARG A 151 -11.26 -15.98 12.51
N ALA A 152 -10.96 -17.27 12.67
CA ALA A 152 -10.02 -17.97 11.80
C ALA A 152 -10.33 -17.82 10.29
N SER A 153 -11.60 -17.69 9.90
CA SER A 153 -12.02 -17.45 8.50
C SER A 153 -11.65 -16.07 7.96
N ARG A 154 -11.31 -15.11 8.82
CA ARG A 154 -10.95 -13.72 8.49
C ARG A 154 -9.51 -13.39 8.88
N LEU A 155 -8.66 -14.40 9.03
CA LEU A 155 -7.27 -14.21 9.47
C LEU A 155 -6.48 -13.25 8.56
N GLN A 156 -6.74 -13.27 7.25
CA GLN A 156 -6.10 -12.38 6.28
C GLN A 156 -6.65 -10.95 6.29
N ASP A 157 -7.77 -10.70 6.97
CA ASP A 157 -8.32 -9.36 7.16
C ASP A 157 -7.73 -8.69 8.42
N GLU A 158 -6.87 -9.39 9.16
CA GLU A 158 -6.05 -8.85 10.25
C GLU A 158 -4.70 -8.40 9.67
N TYR A 159 -4.52 -7.09 9.51
CA TYR A 159 -3.27 -6.50 9.04
C TYR A 159 -2.35 -6.25 10.23
N VAL A 160 -1.31 -7.06 10.37
CA VAL A 160 -0.29 -6.88 11.41
C VAL A 160 0.52 -5.64 11.10
N GLY A 161 0.38 -4.60 11.93
CA GLY A 161 1.11 -3.35 11.77
C GLY A 161 2.62 -3.53 11.91
N VAL A 162 3.38 -2.95 10.99
CA VAL A 162 4.84 -2.87 11.00
C VAL A 162 5.25 -1.41 10.79
N ASP A 163 5.73 -0.74 11.83
CA ASP A 163 6.25 0.64 11.73
C ASP A 163 7.66 0.64 11.14
N VAL A 164 7.82 1.22 9.96
CA VAL A 164 9.11 1.29 9.27
C VAL A 164 10.10 2.19 10.03
N TRP A 165 9.60 3.19 10.78
CA TRP A 165 10.44 3.99 11.66
C TRP A 165 10.87 3.26 12.93
N GLY A 166 10.36 2.04 13.16
CA GLY A 166 10.71 1.24 14.33
C GLY A 166 10.29 1.88 15.66
N ARG A 167 9.30 2.79 15.66
CA ARG A 167 8.84 3.38 16.91
C ARG A 167 7.97 2.38 17.64
N SER A 168 8.23 2.23 18.93
CA SER A 168 7.38 1.44 19.84
C SER A 168 7.20 -0.05 19.44
N THR A 169 8.05 -0.58 18.54
CA THR A 169 8.12 -2.02 18.23
C THR A 169 9.02 -2.76 19.21
N ARG A 170 8.71 -4.04 19.43
CA ARG A 170 9.50 -4.96 20.27
C ARG A 170 9.94 -6.22 19.52
N ALA A 171 9.55 -6.36 18.26
CA ALA A 171 9.72 -7.59 17.48
C ALA A 171 10.73 -7.45 16.33
N TYR A 172 10.97 -6.23 15.87
CA TYR A 172 11.82 -5.89 14.73
C TYR A 172 12.48 -4.51 14.95
N GLY A 173 13.42 -4.13 14.09
CA GLY A 173 14.10 -2.83 14.16
C GLY A 173 13.60 -1.83 13.12
N GLU A 174 14.18 -0.63 13.12
CA GLU A 174 13.89 0.44 12.16
C GLU A 174 14.37 0.14 10.72
N GLY A 175 13.83 0.87 9.76
CA GLY A 175 14.22 0.83 8.36
C GLY A 175 14.18 -0.58 7.78
N TYR A 176 15.30 -1.01 7.18
CA TYR A 176 15.41 -2.36 6.61
C TYR A 176 15.16 -3.49 7.61
N ALA A 177 15.43 -3.28 8.90
CA ALA A 177 15.21 -4.31 9.91
C ALA A 177 13.71 -4.58 10.17
N CYS A 178 12.80 -3.69 9.72
CA CYS A 178 11.36 -3.88 9.86
C CYS A 178 10.84 -5.03 8.98
N VAL A 179 11.60 -5.45 7.96
CA VAL A 179 11.26 -6.57 7.07
C VAL A 179 11.14 -7.89 7.83
N ALA A 180 11.83 -8.03 8.97
CA ALA A 180 11.60 -9.15 9.88
C ALA A 180 10.15 -9.18 10.40
N GLY A 181 9.55 -8.01 10.65
CA GLY A 181 8.14 -7.87 11.01
C GLY A 181 7.19 -8.33 9.91
N VAL A 182 7.50 -7.98 8.66
CA VAL A 182 6.76 -8.43 7.46
C VAL A 182 6.79 -9.95 7.34
N ALA A 183 7.96 -10.56 7.50
CA ALA A 183 8.12 -12.02 7.49
C ALA A 183 7.35 -12.70 8.64
N HIS A 184 7.34 -12.11 9.83
CA HIS A 184 6.57 -12.62 10.97
C HIS A 184 5.05 -12.56 10.74
N ALA A 185 4.54 -11.47 10.15
CA ALA A 185 3.13 -11.36 9.79
C ALA A 185 2.73 -12.50 8.83
N LYS A 186 3.49 -12.68 7.74
CA LYS A 186 3.29 -13.75 6.76
C LYS A 186 3.31 -15.13 7.40
N ALA A 187 4.32 -15.41 8.22
CA ALA A 187 4.49 -16.69 8.91
C ALA A 187 3.39 -16.98 9.95
N SER A 188 2.57 -15.98 10.31
CA SER A 188 1.41 -16.14 11.18
C SER A 188 0.10 -16.38 10.41
N GLY A 189 0.14 -16.39 9.06
CA GLY A 189 -1.04 -16.54 8.20
C GLY A 189 -1.91 -15.28 8.10
N ARG A 190 -1.41 -14.14 8.57
CA ARG A 190 -2.09 -12.84 8.54
C ARG A 190 -1.51 -11.93 7.47
N SER A 191 -2.25 -10.88 7.15
CA SER A 191 -1.78 -9.77 6.32
C SER A 191 -0.79 -8.87 7.09
N CYS A 192 -0.08 -8.00 6.37
CA CYS A 192 0.82 -7.01 6.92
C CYS A 192 0.36 -5.59 6.54
N GLY A 193 0.41 -4.66 7.51
CA GLY A 193 0.25 -3.23 7.25
C GLY A 193 1.56 -2.50 7.51
N LEU A 194 2.21 -1.99 6.46
CA LEU A 194 3.43 -1.18 6.59
C LEU A 194 3.05 0.26 6.92
N PHE A 195 3.47 0.74 8.09
CA PHE A 195 3.26 2.12 8.50
C PHE A 195 4.49 2.98 8.21
N ALA A 196 4.22 4.17 7.67
CA ALA A 196 5.22 5.19 7.33
C ALA A 196 6.40 4.70 6.47
N PRO A 197 6.16 4.02 5.33
CA PRO A 197 7.22 3.61 4.41
C PRO A 197 7.94 4.79 3.73
N ALA A 198 7.41 6.02 3.86
CA ALA A 198 8.07 7.25 3.44
C ALA A 198 9.44 7.47 4.11
N TRP A 199 9.76 6.72 5.17
CA TRP A 199 11.12 6.59 5.71
C TRP A 199 12.19 6.53 4.61
N VAL A 200 11.97 5.76 3.53
CA VAL A 200 12.96 5.62 2.44
C VAL A 200 13.33 6.94 1.75
N TYR A 201 12.44 7.93 1.80
CA TYR A 201 12.63 9.27 1.28
C TYR A 201 13.05 10.25 2.37
N GLU A 202 12.47 10.13 3.56
CA GLU A 202 12.62 11.07 4.67
C GLU A 202 13.96 10.94 5.42
N VAL A 203 14.65 9.79 5.33
CA VAL A 203 15.92 9.60 6.03
C VAL A 203 17.16 9.87 5.16
N GLY A 204 18.15 10.53 5.77
CA GLY A 204 19.46 10.79 5.18
C GLY A 204 19.41 11.71 3.96
N GLU A 205 20.40 11.58 3.09
CA GLU A 205 20.48 12.43 1.89
C GLU A 205 19.44 12.06 0.83
N THR A 206 18.69 13.06 0.38
CA THR A 206 17.67 12.90 -0.66
C THR A 206 18.24 12.27 -1.93
N ARG A 207 19.47 12.61 -2.37
CA ARG A 207 20.04 12.06 -3.62
C ARG A 207 20.19 10.54 -3.62
N ALA A 208 20.23 9.89 -2.46
CA ALA A 208 20.33 8.44 -2.34
C ALA A 208 18.95 7.74 -2.22
N TRP A 209 17.84 8.49 -2.24
CA TRP A 209 16.51 7.96 -1.95
C TRP A 209 16.10 6.84 -2.91
N GLU A 210 16.39 6.95 -4.22
CA GLU A 210 15.99 5.96 -5.21
C GLU A 210 16.63 4.59 -4.95
N LYS A 211 17.94 4.59 -4.63
CA LYS A 211 18.68 3.38 -4.27
C LYS A 211 18.13 2.77 -2.98
N ARG A 212 17.82 3.61 -1.99
CA ARG A 212 17.24 3.18 -0.71
C ARG A 212 15.84 2.59 -0.89
N ASN A 213 14.99 3.25 -1.65
CA ASN A 213 13.66 2.82 -2.00
C ASN A 213 13.69 1.46 -2.73
N GLY A 214 14.55 1.33 -3.76
CA GLY A 214 14.73 0.08 -4.48
C GLY A 214 15.19 -1.08 -3.57
N ALA A 215 16.19 -0.83 -2.72
CA ALA A 215 16.68 -1.85 -1.78
C ALA A 215 15.62 -2.24 -0.72
N PHE A 216 14.84 -1.27 -0.24
CA PHE A 216 13.81 -1.51 0.76
C PHE A 216 12.68 -2.36 0.19
N TRP A 217 12.11 -1.96 -0.95
CA TRP A 217 11.04 -2.73 -1.58
C TRP A 217 11.50 -4.08 -2.12
N ALA A 218 12.75 -4.22 -2.57
CA ALA A 218 13.33 -5.53 -2.89
C ALA A 218 13.40 -6.45 -1.66
N SER A 219 13.70 -5.90 -0.48
CA SER A 219 13.72 -6.65 0.78
C SER A 219 12.30 -7.08 1.20
N VAL A 220 11.32 -6.17 1.07
CA VAL A 220 9.90 -6.50 1.30
C VAL A 220 9.41 -7.57 0.33
N MET A 221 9.72 -7.44 -0.96
CA MET A 221 9.38 -8.43 -1.99
C MET A 221 10.00 -9.79 -1.69
N SER A 222 11.24 -9.85 -1.22
CA SER A 222 11.89 -11.12 -0.82
C SER A 222 11.15 -11.80 0.34
N ALA A 223 10.68 -11.02 1.32
CA ALA A 223 9.93 -11.56 2.46
C ALA A 223 8.48 -11.95 2.11
N TRP A 224 7.79 -11.13 1.33
CA TRP A 224 6.35 -11.26 1.08
C TRP A 224 5.98 -11.93 -0.24
N GLY A 225 6.73 -11.65 -1.31
CA GLY A 225 6.39 -11.94 -2.70
C GLY A 225 5.81 -10.71 -3.41
N CYS A 226 5.59 -10.85 -4.72
CA CYS A 226 4.94 -9.84 -5.56
C CYS A 226 3.85 -10.53 -6.42
N HIS A 227 2.82 -9.79 -6.80
CA HIS A 227 1.82 -10.26 -7.75
C HIS A 227 2.21 -9.85 -9.17
N ALA A 228 1.82 -10.64 -10.16
CA ALA A 228 1.93 -10.23 -11.56
C ALA A 228 1.09 -8.97 -11.79
N VAL A 229 1.73 -7.92 -12.29
CA VAL A 229 1.07 -6.62 -12.55
C VAL A 229 0.44 -6.60 -13.95
N VAL A 230 0.93 -7.45 -14.85
CA VAL A 230 0.39 -7.57 -16.21
C VAL A 230 -0.59 -8.73 -16.28
N THR A 231 -1.89 -8.43 -16.28
CA THR A 231 -2.95 -9.44 -16.22
C THR A 231 -3.86 -9.46 -17.45
N SER A 232 -3.66 -8.55 -18.40
CA SER A 232 -4.50 -8.45 -19.62
C SER A 232 -3.74 -7.82 -20.79
N LEU A 233 -4.27 -8.05 -22.00
CA LEU A 233 -3.79 -7.45 -23.26
C LEU A 233 -4.83 -6.46 -23.83
N PRO A 234 -4.41 -5.43 -24.58
CA PRO A 234 -3.01 -5.07 -24.89
C PRO A 234 -2.27 -4.48 -23.69
N PHE A 235 -0.98 -4.80 -23.56
CA PHE A 235 -0.09 -4.25 -22.53
C PHE A 235 0.91 -3.27 -23.15
N TYR A 236 1.15 -2.14 -22.48
CA TYR A 236 2.13 -1.13 -22.89
C TYR A 236 2.80 -0.49 -21.67
N SER A 237 4.11 -0.22 -21.80
CA SER A 237 4.85 0.65 -20.88
C SER A 237 6.00 1.32 -21.64
N SER A 238 6.19 2.62 -21.44
CA SER A 238 7.43 3.31 -21.82
C SER A 238 8.41 3.46 -20.66
N PHE A 239 8.17 2.76 -19.54
CA PHE A 239 8.94 2.87 -18.30
C PHE A 239 8.94 4.31 -17.73
N ASN A 240 7.87 5.06 -17.99
CA ASN A 240 7.68 6.39 -17.46
C ASN A 240 7.40 6.33 -15.94
N LEU A 241 8.22 6.99 -15.14
CA LEU A 241 8.11 7.05 -13.68
C LEU A 241 7.07 8.08 -13.20
N GLY A 242 6.46 8.83 -14.13
CA GLY A 242 5.53 9.92 -13.79
C GLY A 242 6.24 11.25 -13.54
N GLY A 243 7.43 11.43 -14.12
CA GLY A 243 8.19 12.66 -14.05
C GLY A 243 9.49 12.53 -14.83
N GLY A 244 10.21 13.63 -14.99
CA GLY A 244 11.49 13.66 -15.68
C GLY A 244 12.06 15.06 -15.82
N ALA A 245 13.29 15.17 -16.30
CA ALA A 245 13.93 16.46 -16.58
C ALA A 245 13.34 17.13 -17.84
N ALA A 246 12.71 16.36 -18.71
CA ALA A 246 12.04 16.80 -19.93
C ALA A 246 10.87 15.86 -20.26
N MET A 247 9.97 16.30 -21.14
CA MET A 247 8.89 15.48 -21.71
C MET A 247 9.23 15.10 -23.15
N HIS A 248 9.04 13.83 -23.50
CA HIS A 248 9.32 13.28 -24.81
C HIS A 248 8.07 12.65 -25.44
N ILE A 249 7.95 12.75 -26.76
CA ILE A 249 7.00 12.01 -27.58
C ILE A 249 7.78 11.41 -28.76
N SER A 250 7.72 10.09 -28.92
CA SER A 250 8.45 9.35 -29.95
C SER A 250 9.95 9.69 -30.01
N GLY A 251 10.58 9.84 -28.85
CA GLY A 251 12.00 10.19 -28.68
C GLY A 251 12.32 11.69 -28.84
N SER A 252 11.36 12.50 -29.29
CA SER A 252 11.56 13.94 -29.48
C SER A 252 11.16 14.72 -28.23
N VAL A 253 12.01 15.67 -27.80
CA VAL A 253 11.70 16.56 -26.67
C VAL A 253 10.57 17.52 -27.07
N VAL A 254 9.44 17.43 -26.37
CA VAL A 254 8.28 18.33 -26.55
C VAL A 254 8.15 19.36 -25.43
N SER A 255 8.81 19.13 -24.29
CA SER A 255 9.03 20.15 -23.27
C SER A 255 10.39 19.94 -22.61
N PRO A 256 11.27 20.95 -22.58
CA PRO A 256 12.59 20.83 -21.96
C PRO A 256 12.58 21.09 -20.44
N HIS A 257 11.40 21.29 -19.83
CA HIS A 257 11.29 21.64 -18.41
C HIS A 257 11.07 20.40 -17.54
N PRO A 258 11.62 20.38 -16.30
CA PRO A 258 11.33 19.35 -15.33
C PRO A 258 9.84 19.30 -15.01
N TRP A 259 9.31 18.08 -14.86
CA TRP A 259 7.91 17.88 -14.56
C TRP A 259 7.71 16.65 -13.65
N TYR A 260 6.62 16.68 -12.90
CA TYR A 260 6.18 15.57 -12.06
C TYR A 260 4.65 15.48 -12.10
N ASN A 261 4.15 14.34 -12.53
CA ASN A 261 2.74 13.96 -12.46
C ASN A 261 2.68 12.43 -12.39
N VAL A 262 2.54 11.90 -11.17
CA VAL A 262 2.47 10.44 -10.93
C VAL A 262 1.24 9.79 -11.60
N SER A 263 0.22 10.56 -11.97
CA SER A 263 -0.87 10.06 -12.83
C SER A 263 -0.36 9.53 -14.17
N CYS A 264 0.81 9.98 -14.64
CA CYS A 264 1.44 9.53 -15.89
C CYS A 264 2.38 8.33 -15.71
N GLN A 265 2.58 7.84 -14.49
CA GLN A 265 3.45 6.69 -14.22
C GLN A 265 2.93 5.44 -14.93
N ASN A 266 3.75 4.78 -15.73
CA ASN A 266 3.38 3.50 -16.36
C ASN A 266 3.62 2.32 -15.42
N ILE A 267 3.16 1.12 -15.80
CA ILE A 267 3.56 -0.11 -15.11
C ILE A 267 5.08 -0.26 -15.20
N GLN A 268 5.73 -0.40 -14.05
CA GLN A 268 7.18 -0.59 -13.95
C GLN A 268 7.55 -2.08 -13.99
N PRO A 269 8.78 -2.44 -14.39
CA PRO A 269 9.25 -3.82 -14.37
C PRO A 269 9.14 -4.47 -12.98
N SER A 270 8.69 -5.72 -12.93
CA SER A 270 8.72 -6.57 -11.72
C SER A 270 10.14 -6.84 -11.23
N SER A 271 11.10 -6.84 -12.15
CA SER A 271 12.51 -7.05 -11.86
C SER A 271 13.41 -6.20 -12.75
N LEU A 272 14.52 -5.73 -12.18
CA LEU A 272 15.62 -5.09 -12.92
C LEU A 272 16.87 -5.97 -12.93
N ARG A 273 16.69 -7.29 -12.78
CA ARG A 273 17.79 -8.27 -12.77
C ARG A 273 18.32 -8.47 -14.18
N VAL A 274 19.65 -8.60 -14.28
CA VAL A 274 20.34 -9.05 -15.49
C VAL A 274 20.93 -10.43 -15.22
N LEU A 275 20.58 -11.40 -16.06
CA LEU A 275 21.17 -12.73 -16.06
C LEU A 275 22.19 -12.79 -17.19
N VAL A 276 23.41 -13.25 -16.92
CA VAL A 276 24.43 -13.40 -17.95
C VAL A 276 24.90 -14.85 -18.00
N GLY A 277 25.15 -15.36 -19.19
CA GLY A 277 25.55 -16.74 -19.37
C GLY A 277 26.24 -17.01 -20.69
N ARG A 278 26.79 -18.22 -20.76
CA ARG A 278 27.37 -18.83 -21.96
C ARG A 278 26.86 -20.26 -21.99
N ASP A 279 26.25 -20.68 -23.11
CA ASP A 279 25.83 -22.06 -23.39
C ASP A 279 25.39 -22.89 -22.15
N GLY A 280 24.18 -22.61 -21.64
CA GLY A 280 23.55 -23.41 -20.58
C GLY A 280 24.08 -23.18 -19.16
N ALA A 281 25.13 -22.38 -18.97
CA ALA A 281 25.63 -21.99 -17.64
C ALA A 281 25.47 -20.47 -17.42
N SER A 282 24.51 -20.08 -16.57
CA SER A 282 24.36 -18.71 -16.09
C SER A 282 25.27 -18.47 -14.88
N ARG A 283 26.23 -17.55 -14.98
CA ARG A 283 26.99 -17.03 -13.83
C ARG A 283 26.58 -15.59 -13.59
N TRP A 284 26.44 -15.24 -12.31
CA TRP A 284 26.15 -13.87 -11.90
C TRP A 284 27.41 -13.02 -12.00
N ASP A 285 27.24 -11.83 -12.60
CA ASP A 285 28.16 -10.69 -12.64
C ASP A 285 29.17 -10.61 -13.81
N ASN A 286 28.80 -9.82 -14.83
CA ASN A 286 29.71 -9.25 -15.84
C ASN A 286 29.65 -7.70 -15.86
N GLY A 287 29.18 -7.05 -14.79
CA GLY A 287 29.04 -5.59 -14.75
C GLY A 287 27.90 -5.00 -15.59
N LEU A 288 26.96 -5.82 -16.10
CA LEU A 288 25.72 -5.33 -16.72
C LEU A 288 24.69 -4.93 -15.66
N THR A 289 24.02 -3.80 -15.87
CA THR A 289 23.02 -3.23 -14.97
C THR A 289 21.82 -2.70 -15.74
N GLN A 290 20.62 -2.88 -15.18
CA GLN A 290 19.42 -2.18 -15.61
C GLN A 290 19.07 -1.10 -14.59
N ARG A 291 18.78 0.12 -15.08
CA ARG A 291 18.35 1.23 -14.22
C ARG A 291 17.43 2.17 -14.98
N HIS A 292 16.54 2.83 -14.24
CA HIS A 292 15.79 3.95 -14.78
C HIS A 292 16.73 5.13 -15.06
N THR A 293 16.35 5.97 -16.02
CA THR A 293 16.99 7.26 -16.29
C THR A 293 15.92 8.29 -16.61
N CYS A 294 16.13 9.53 -16.18
CA CYS A 294 15.31 10.68 -16.54
C CYS A 294 16.03 11.63 -17.52
N GLN A 295 17.18 11.20 -18.07
CA GLN A 295 17.98 12.00 -19.01
C GLN A 295 17.43 11.97 -20.43
N PHE A 296 16.79 10.87 -20.82
CA PHE A 296 16.19 10.66 -22.14
C PHE A 296 15.03 9.69 -21.98
N ALA A 297 14.04 9.79 -22.87
CA ALA A 297 12.89 8.90 -22.90
C ALA A 297 12.33 8.78 -24.33
N TYR A 298 11.63 7.68 -24.61
CA TYR A 298 10.86 7.57 -25.85
C TYR A 298 9.50 8.29 -25.72
N ASN A 299 8.72 7.94 -24.70
CA ASN A 299 7.49 8.64 -24.33
C ASN A 299 7.49 8.94 -22.83
N GLY A 300 7.19 10.18 -22.45
CA GLY A 300 7.20 10.62 -21.06
C GLY A 300 8.54 11.22 -20.63
N GLY A 301 8.93 10.96 -19.38
CA GLY A 301 10.06 11.63 -18.73
C GLY A 301 11.21 10.71 -18.32
N SER A 302 11.03 9.40 -18.49
CA SER A 302 12.04 8.40 -18.16
C SER A 302 11.94 7.19 -19.07
N CYS A 303 13.03 6.42 -19.13
CA CYS A 303 13.07 5.10 -19.72
C CYS A 303 13.96 4.15 -18.90
N LEU A 304 14.10 2.91 -19.36
CA LEU A 304 15.03 1.93 -18.80
C LEU A 304 16.30 1.86 -19.64
N VAL A 305 17.46 1.88 -18.98
CA VAL A 305 18.77 1.72 -19.61
C VAL A 305 19.39 0.42 -19.14
N LEU A 306 19.84 -0.39 -20.11
CA LEU A 306 20.78 -1.48 -19.90
C LEU A 306 22.19 -0.97 -20.22
N GLY A 307 23.10 -1.01 -19.25
CA GLY A 307 24.48 -0.55 -19.42
C GLY A 307 25.49 -1.51 -18.80
N GLY A 308 26.68 -1.59 -19.41
CA GLY A 308 27.79 -2.44 -18.99
C GLY A 308 28.46 -3.10 -20.19
N ASN A 309 29.29 -4.11 -19.94
CA ASN A 309 30.07 -4.80 -20.98
C ASN A 309 29.58 -6.25 -21.15
N LEU A 310 29.48 -6.69 -22.41
CA LEU A 310 29.19 -8.08 -22.75
C LEU A 310 30.32 -8.61 -23.63
N CYS A 311 30.98 -9.68 -23.21
CA CYS A 311 32.07 -10.26 -23.98
C CYS A 311 31.55 -11.04 -25.20
N GLY A 312 32.41 -11.23 -26.21
CA GLY A 312 32.10 -12.00 -27.40
C GLY A 312 31.58 -13.41 -27.08
N GLY A 313 30.41 -13.75 -27.63
CA GLY A 313 29.75 -15.04 -27.42
C GLY A 313 29.05 -15.20 -26.07
N GLN A 314 28.83 -14.12 -25.31
CA GLN A 314 27.95 -14.14 -24.13
C GLN A 314 26.54 -13.71 -24.51
N MET A 315 25.56 -14.16 -23.72
CA MET A 315 24.17 -13.72 -23.80
C MET A 315 23.74 -13.11 -22.48
N ALA A 316 22.88 -12.09 -22.55
CA ALA A 316 22.25 -11.47 -21.39
C ALA A 316 20.72 -11.57 -21.51
N TRP A 317 20.07 -11.99 -20.43
CA TRP A 317 18.62 -12.03 -20.31
C TRP A 317 18.14 -11.04 -19.26
N CYS A 318 17.09 -10.31 -19.60
CA CYS A 318 16.56 -9.20 -18.82
C CYS A 318 15.05 -9.42 -18.61
N PRO A 319 14.63 -10.34 -17.71
CA PRO A 319 13.21 -10.53 -17.43
C PRO A 319 12.64 -9.26 -16.79
N LEU A 320 11.68 -8.62 -17.46
CA LEU A 320 11.13 -7.33 -17.04
C LEU A 320 9.82 -7.48 -16.26
N PHE A 321 8.84 -8.19 -16.80
CA PHE A 321 7.49 -8.26 -16.24
C PHE A 321 7.10 -9.69 -15.91
N ASP A 322 6.56 -9.88 -14.70
CA ASP A 322 5.77 -11.05 -14.38
C ASP A 322 4.35 -10.81 -14.93
N ALA A 323 3.89 -11.72 -15.78
CA ALA A 323 2.60 -11.63 -16.46
C ALA A 323 1.74 -12.86 -16.17
N ASP A 324 0.47 -12.63 -15.89
CA ASP A 324 -0.57 -13.64 -15.73
C ASP A 324 -1.70 -13.35 -16.73
N ILE A 325 -1.39 -13.60 -18.01
CA ILE A 325 -2.28 -13.30 -19.13
C ILE A 325 -2.88 -14.62 -19.63
N PRO A 326 -4.21 -14.77 -19.65
CA PRO A 326 -4.84 -15.90 -20.30
C PRO A 326 -4.58 -15.83 -21.81
N VAL A 327 -3.73 -16.71 -22.34
CA VAL A 327 -3.51 -16.81 -23.80
C VAL A 327 -4.55 -17.76 -24.37
N ALA A 328 -5.49 -17.23 -25.16
CA ALA A 328 -6.39 -18.07 -25.95
C ALA A 328 -5.56 -18.85 -26.99
N ALA A 329 -5.81 -20.16 -27.10
CA ALA A 329 -5.12 -21.01 -28.08
C ALA A 329 -5.21 -20.41 -29.49
N GLY A 330 -4.06 -20.22 -30.15
CA GLY A 330 -3.98 -19.81 -31.56
C GLY A 330 -3.67 -18.33 -31.84
N LYS A 331 -3.40 -17.49 -30.83
CA LYS A 331 -2.83 -16.15 -31.06
C LYS A 331 -1.40 -16.08 -30.53
N ALA A 332 -0.46 -15.74 -31.42
CA ALA A 332 0.89 -15.36 -31.02
C ALA A 332 0.81 -14.07 -30.19
N VAL A 333 1.49 -14.08 -29.04
CA VAL A 333 1.71 -12.89 -28.19
C VAL A 333 2.76 -12.00 -28.83
#